data_AF-A0A949E610-F1
#
_entry.id   AF-A0A949E610-F1
#
_cell.length_a   1.000
_cell.length_b   1.000
_cell.length_c   1.000
_cell.angle_alpha   90.00
_cell.angle_beta   90.00
_cell.angle_gamma   90.00
#
_symmetry.space_group_name_H-M   'P 1'
#
loop_
_entity.id
_entity.type
_entity.pdbx_description
1 polymer ?
#
loop_
_entity_poly.entity_id
_entity_poly.type
_entity_poly.pdbx_seq_one_letter_code
_entity_poly.pdbx_strand_id
1 'polypeptide(L)'
;MDLTKEIGTEQDGKRAVAMDIALKVGLLEKCEEHGCVYDAMNDFALEDAFRFADTLMAQNDPSVAVFVGSRKRLHYVIENIRSGMPNCCPDCFYARQKG
;
A
#
# COMPACT_ATOMS: atom_id res chain seq x y z
N MET A 1 19.72 -11.78 20.95
CA MET A 1 18.42 -11.38 20.39
C MET A 1 18.70 -10.12 19.59
N ASP A 2 18.74 -10.24 18.25
CA ASP A 2 19.09 -9.17 17.32
C ASP A 2 17.88 -8.26 17.10
N LEU A 3 17.89 -7.10 17.77
CA LEU A 3 16.85 -6.05 17.71
C LEU A 3 16.61 -5.49 16.29
N THR A 4 17.54 -5.71 15.36
CA THR A 4 17.44 -5.23 13.97
C THR A 4 16.53 -6.07 13.08
N LYS A 5 16.30 -7.35 13.42
CA LYS A 5 15.41 -8.23 12.64
C LYS A 5 13.93 -7.98 12.91
N GLU A 6 13.57 -7.59 14.13
CA GLU A 6 12.18 -7.36 14.54
C GLU A 6 11.59 -6.07 13.93
N ILE A 7 12.43 -5.04 13.74
CA ILE A 7 12.02 -3.75 13.17
C ILE A 7 11.66 -3.87 11.68
N GLY A 8 12.41 -4.69 10.92
CA GLY A 8 12.13 -4.94 9.50
C GLY A 8 10.77 -5.63 9.31
N THR A 9 10.51 -6.70 10.07
CA THR A 9 9.28 -7.48 9.92
C THR A 9 8.00 -6.71 10.27
N GLU A 10 8.06 -5.81 11.26
CA GLU A 10 6.89 -5.02 11.66
C GLU A 10 6.59 -3.89 10.65
N GLN A 11 7.63 -3.22 10.14
CA GLN A 11 7.47 -2.22 9.09
C GLN A 11 7.01 -2.85 7.77
N ASP A 12 7.55 -4.01 7.41
CA ASP A 12 7.13 -4.77 6.23
C ASP A 12 5.67 -5.22 6.34
N GLY A 13 5.24 -5.68 7.53
CA GLY A 13 3.85 -6.05 7.78
C GLY A 13 2.88 -4.87 7.66
N LYS A 14 3.21 -3.71 8.23
CA LYS A 14 2.38 -2.49 8.10
C LYS A 14 2.32 -2.00 6.65
N ARG A 15 3.44 -2.05 5.94
CA ARG A 15 3.50 -1.66 4.54
C ARG A 15 2.65 -2.60 3.68
N ALA A 16 2.72 -3.91 3.90
CA ALA A 16 1.92 -4.89 3.17
C ALA A 16 0.41 -4.66 3.34
N VAL A 17 -0.06 -4.38 4.56
CA VAL A 17 -1.47 -4.07 4.82
C VAL A 17 -1.90 -2.78 4.13
N ALA A 18 -1.06 -1.74 4.20
CA ALA A 18 -1.33 -0.48 3.49
C ALA A 18 -1.36 -0.66 1.96
N MET A 19 -0.49 -1.50 1.40
CA MET A 19 -0.52 -1.84 -0.04
C MET A 19 -1.81 -2.56 -0.42
N ASP A 20 -2.28 -3.53 0.37
CA ASP A 20 -3.53 -4.25 0.10
C ASP A 20 -4.74 -3.30 0.13
N ILE A 21 -4.81 -2.42 1.13
CA ILE A 21 -5.83 -1.36 1.20
C ILE A 21 -5.76 -0.46 -0.03
N ALA A 22 -4.57 0.00 -0.39
CA ALA A 22 -4.37 0.91 -1.52
C ALA A 22 -4.70 0.26 -2.87
N LEU A 23 -4.42 -1.04 -3.05
CA LEU A 23 -4.80 -1.79 -4.24
C LEU A 23 -6.33 -1.96 -4.34
N LYS A 24 -7.00 -2.27 -3.22
CA LYS A 24 -8.46 -2.49 -3.20
C LYS A 24 -9.27 -1.26 -3.59
N VAL A 25 -8.78 -0.07 -3.26
CA VAL A 25 -9.46 1.20 -3.53
C VAL A 25 -8.94 1.90 -4.79
N GLY A 26 -7.99 1.29 -5.51
CA GLY A 26 -7.43 1.86 -6.75
C GLY A 26 -6.50 3.05 -6.53
N LEU A 27 -5.92 3.19 -5.33
CA LEU A 27 -4.84 4.15 -5.07
C LEU A 27 -3.52 3.64 -5.67
N LEU A 28 -3.31 2.33 -5.60
CA LEU A 28 -2.25 1.62 -6.32
C LEU A 28 -2.89 0.68 -7.34
N GLU A 29 -2.14 0.37 -8.39
CA GLU A 29 -2.50 -0.64 -9.36
C GLU A 29 -1.39 -1.68 -9.50
N LYS A 30 -1.77 -2.88 -9.92
CA LYS A 30 -0.85 -3.96 -10.23
C LYS A 30 -0.97 -4.29 -11.71
N CYS A 31 0.15 -4.29 -12.42
CA CYS A 31 0.19 -4.74 -13.80
C CYS A 31 -0.10 -6.25 -13.88
N GLU A 32 -1.09 -6.64 -14.69
CA GLU A 32 -1.46 -8.05 -14.86
C GLU A 32 -0.37 -8.87 -15.55
N GLU A 33 0.38 -8.25 -16.47
CA GLU A 33 1.40 -8.93 -17.27
C GLU A 33 2.72 -9.11 -16.49
N HIS A 34 3.17 -8.09 -15.77
CA HIS A 34 4.49 -8.05 -15.15
C HIS A 34 4.45 -8.17 -13.62
N GLY A 35 3.27 -8.06 -13.01
CA GLY A 35 3.08 -8.15 -11.56
C GLY A 35 3.64 -6.99 -10.75
N CYS A 36 4.23 -5.98 -11.41
CA CYS A 36 4.73 -4.75 -10.81
C CYS A 36 3.56 -3.96 -10.16
N VAL A 37 3.79 -3.33 -9.00
CA VAL A 37 2.84 -2.40 -8.40
C VAL A 37 3.30 -0.97 -8.67
N TYR A 38 2.38 -0.11 -9.08
CA TYR A 38 2.65 1.28 -9.43
C TYR A 38 1.58 2.21 -8.86
N ASP A 39 1.91 3.49 -8.79
CA ASP A 39 1.00 4.56 -8.43
C ASP A 39 -0.02 4.78 -9.56
N ALA A 40 -1.31 4.58 -9.26
CA ALA A 40 -2.40 4.78 -10.22
C ALA A 40 -2.65 6.27 -10.54
N MET A 41 -1.95 7.18 -9.84
CA MET A 41 -2.14 8.63 -9.88
C MET A 41 -3.58 9.07 -9.61
N ASN A 42 -4.31 8.27 -8.83
CA ASN A 42 -5.69 8.53 -8.44
C ASN A 42 -5.74 9.15 -7.04
N ASP A 43 -5.60 10.47 -6.95
CA ASP A 43 -5.59 11.17 -5.66
C ASP A 43 -6.94 11.05 -4.91
N PHE A 44 -8.05 10.88 -5.63
CA PHE A 44 -9.37 10.67 -5.01
C PHE A 44 -9.45 9.35 -4.25
N ALA A 45 -8.68 8.33 -4.68
CA ALA A 45 -8.64 7.05 -3.99
C ALA A 45 -7.95 7.12 -2.62
N LEU A 46 -7.25 8.20 -2.29
CA LEU A 46 -6.60 8.36 -0.98
C LEU A 46 -7.65 8.50 0.14
N GLU A 47 -8.69 9.30 -0.08
CA GLU A 47 -9.79 9.44 0.89
C GLU A 47 -10.56 8.12 1.05
N ASP A 48 -10.76 7.40 -0.05
CA ASP A 48 -11.36 6.06 -0.01
C ASP A 48 -10.49 5.04 0.74
N ALA A 49 -9.16 5.12 0.60
CA ALA A 49 -8.22 4.30 1.35
C ALA A 49 -8.34 4.54 2.86
N PHE A 50 -8.42 5.81 3.29
CA PHE A 50 -8.60 6.15 4.71
C PHE A 50 -9.94 5.66 5.25
N ARG A 51 -11.03 5.85 4.48
CA ARG A 51 -12.37 5.39 4.86
C ARG A 51 -12.43 3.86 4.96
N PHE A 52 -11.80 3.14 4.03
CA PHE A 52 -11.73 1.69 4.07
C PHE A 52 -10.90 1.20 5.27
N ALA A 53 -9.74 1.81 5.50
CA ALA A 53 -8.89 1.56 6.65
C ALA A 53 -9.62 1.76 7.99
N ASP A 54 -10.40 2.84 8.12
CA ASP A 54 -11.20 3.12 9.31
C ASP A 54 -12.33 2.10 9.50
N THR A 55 -12.91 1.62 8.41
CA THR A 55 -13.92 0.55 8.44
C THR A 55 -13.33 -0.76 8.96
N LEU A 56 -12.14 -1.16 8.46
CA LEU A 56 -11.44 -2.35 8.95
C LEU A 56 -11.09 -2.23 10.45
N MET A 57 -10.63 -1.05 10.88
CA MET A 57 -10.34 -0.77 12.28
C MET A 57 -11.60 -0.85 13.16
N ALA A 58 -12.72 -0.30 12.71
CA ALA A 58 -13.98 -0.36 13.45
C ALA A 58 -14.51 -1.79 13.59
N GLN A 59 -14.22 -2.66 12.61
CA GLN A 59 -14.60 -4.07 12.61
C GLN A 59 -13.62 -4.95 13.39
N ASN A 60 -12.52 -4.40 13.92
CA ASN A 60 -11.41 -5.16 14.51
C ASN A 60 -10.87 -6.22 13.54
N ASP A 61 -10.75 -5.89 12.25
CA ASP A 61 -10.26 -6.82 11.24
C ASP A 61 -8.82 -7.29 11.58
N PRO A 62 -8.52 -8.60 11.54
CA PRO A 62 -7.19 -9.12 11.87
C PRO A 62 -6.06 -8.57 11.01
N SER A 63 -6.34 -8.16 9.77
CA SER A 63 -5.33 -7.59 8.86
C SER A 63 -4.75 -6.28 9.37
N VAL A 64 -5.53 -5.48 10.11
CA VAL A 64 -5.08 -4.20 10.67
C VAL A 64 -4.60 -4.32 12.13
N ALA A 65 -4.56 -5.54 12.69
CA ALA A 65 -4.13 -5.77 14.08
C ALA A 65 -2.69 -5.31 14.35
N VAL A 66 -1.82 -5.34 13.33
CA VAL A 66 -0.43 -4.84 13.40
C VAL A 66 -0.32 -3.35 13.75
N PHE A 67 -1.41 -2.59 13.60
CA PHE A 67 -1.48 -1.19 13.97
C PHE A 67 -2.00 -0.97 15.40
N VAL A 68 -2.41 -2.03 16.11
CA VAL A 68 -2.84 -2.00 17.52
C VAL A 68 -3.93 -0.94 17.75
N GLY A 69 -4.89 -0.85 16.82
CA GLY A 69 -5.99 0.13 16.87
C GLY A 69 -5.60 1.58 16.54
N SER A 70 -4.34 1.85 16.18
CA SER A 70 -3.86 3.21 15.90
C SER A 70 -4.21 3.67 14.48
N ARG A 71 -5.36 4.34 14.32
CA ARG A 71 -5.78 4.97 13.06
C ARG A 71 -4.73 5.91 12.48
N LYS A 72 -4.15 6.77 13.32
CA LYS A 72 -3.09 7.73 12.90
C LYS A 72 -1.89 7.03 12.25
N ARG A 73 -1.45 5.89 12.81
CA ARG A 73 -0.33 5.13 12.24
C ARG A 73 -0.70 4.47 10.91
N LEU A 74 -1.92 3.93 10.80
CA LEU A 74 -2.40 3.32 9.56
C LEU A 74 -2.52 4.37 8.45
N HIS A 75 -3.16 5.50 8.72
CA HIS A 75 -3.29 6.60 7.76
C HIS A 75 -1.93 7.14 7.32
N TYR A 76 -0.99 7.32 8.25
CA TYR A 76 0.37 7.75 7.91
C TYR A 76 1.07 6.79 6.93
N VAL A 77 0.94 5.47 7.13
CA VAL A 77 1.56 4.50 6.21
C VAL A 77 0.86 4.50 4.85
N ILE A 78 -0.47 4.63 4.81
CA ILE A 78 -1.24 4.75 3.55
C ILE A 78 -0.83 6.01 2.78
N GLU A 79 -0.74 7.16 3.45
CA GLU A 79 -0.34 8.43 2.82
C GLU A 79 1.05 8.36 2.19
N ASN A 80 1.97 7.62 2.81
CA ASN A 80 3.35 7.52 2.36
C ASN A 80 3.60 6.30 1.45
N ILE A 81 2.57 5.50 1.13
CA ILE A 81 2.77 4.24 0.40
C ILE A 81 3.26 4.46 -1.03
N ARG A 82 2.83 5.56 -1.66
CA ARG A 82 3.18 5.97 -3.02
C ARG A 82 4.60 6.54 -3.15
N SER A 83 5.24 6.90 -2.02
CA SER A 83 6.55 7.55 -2.04
C SER A 83 7.60 6.65 -2.70
N GLY A 84 8.20 7.14 -3.79
CA GLY A 84 9.20 6.42 -4.58
C GLY A 84 8.66 5.36 -5.52
N MET A 85 7.33 5.24 -5.70
CA MET A 85 6.73 4.33 -6.68
C MET A 85 6.69 4.96 -8.08
N PRO A 86 6.83 4.17 -9.16
CA PRO A 86 6.61 4.66 -10.51
C PRO A 86 5.12 4.90 -10.77
N ASN A 87 4.78 5.78 -11.71
CA ASN A 87 3.39 6.12 -12.09
C ASN A 87 2.78 5.16 -13.13
N CYS A 88 3.53 4.16 -13.57
CA CYS A 88 3.10 3.11 -14.48
C CYS A 88 4.04 1.92 -14.34
N CYS A 89 3.68 0.77 -14.94
CA CYS A 89 4.60 -0.36 -14.96
C CYS A 89 5.86 -0.05 -15.78
N PRO A 90 7.06 -0.11 -15.19
CA PRO A 90 8.30 0.17 -15.92
C PRO A 90 8.51 -0.78 -17.11
N ASP A 91 8.18 -2.06 -16.95
CA ASP A 91 8.38 -3.07 -17.99
C ASP A 91 7.45 -2.84 -19.18
N CYS A 92 6.16 -2.51 -18.93
CA CYS A 92 5.25 -2.10 -20.01
C CYS A 92 5.77 -0.86 -20.74
N PHE A 93 6.30 0.12 -19.99
CA PHE A 93 6.84 1.33 -20.57
C PHE A 93 8.05 1.04 -21.48
N TYR A 94 8.96 0.18 -21.04
CA TYR A 94 10.11 -0.24 -21.85
C TYR A 94 9.73 -1.12 -23.05
N ALA A 95 8.75 -2.01 -22.90
CA ALA A 95 8.26 -2.85 -23.99
C ALA A 95 7.70 -2.01 -25.14
N ARG A 96 6.97 -0.93 -24.82
CA ARG A 96 6.40 -0.01 -25.81
C ARG A 96 7.43 0.85 -26.55
N GLN A 97 8.63 1.04 -26.02
CA GLN A 97 9.69 1.81 -26.70
C GLN A 97 10.52 0.97 -27.68
N LYS A 98 10.44 -0.36 -27.60
CA LYS A 98 11.22 -1.29 -28.43
C LYS A 98 10.42 -1.91 -29.58
N GLY A 99 9.12 -1.63 -29.66
CA GLY A 99 8.24 -2.01 -30.79
C GLY A 99 8.01 -0.84 -31.70
#